data_AF-A0A4R4J699-F1
#
_entry.id   AF-A0A4R4J699-F1
#
_cell.length_a   1.000
_cell.length_b   1.000
_cell.length_c   1.000
_cell.angle_alpha   90.00
_cell.angle_beta   90.00
_cell.angle_gamma   90.00
#
_symmetry.space_group_name_H-M   'P 1'
#
loop_
_entity.id
_entity.type
_entity.pdbx_description
1 polymer ?
#
loop_
_entity_poly.entity_id
_entity_poly.type
_entity_poly.pdbx_seq_one_letter_code
_entity_poly.pdbx_strand_id
1 'polypeptide(L)'
;MHFNINQKNHLTNFDGITQKAGIKGTHNAEAFNNTVNTNGIKIISSTPTSVNGITEIKYQIPAYDRAGNVIGYKEKPFTKTVYDPKIISDQKMIELGQQAASSGYKEAIAKGLSAYDGKAGGITFRIYIDKDTGSINNFHPQ
;
A
#
# COMPACT_ATOMS: atom_id res chain seq x y z
N MET A 1 -20.50 -5.40 7.88
CA MET A 1 -19.23 -4.87 7.32
C MET A 1 -19.17 -5.34 5.88
N HIS A 2 -19.02 -4.41 4.93
CA HIS A 2 -18.91 -4.70 3.51
C HIS A 2 -17.55 -4.24 2.99
N PHE A 3 -17.01 -4.94 2.00
CA PHE A 3 -15.73 -4.61 1.38
C PHE A 3 -15.97 -4.13 -0.06
N ASN A 4 -15.31 -3.06 -0.45
CA ASN A 4 -15.30 -2.59 -1.84
C ASN A 4 -14.64 -3.64 -2.76
N ILE A 5 -15.27 -3.90 -3.91
CA ILE A 5 -14.81 -4.89 -4.90
C ILE A 5 -13.41 -4.58 -5.47
N ASN A 6 -13.00 -3.30 -5.48
CA ASN A 6 -11.76 -2.82 -6.08
C ASN A 6 -10.53 -2.90 -5.16
N GLN A 7 -10.68 -3.41 -3.93
CA GLN A 7 -9.57 -3.54 -2.97
C GLN A 7 -8.40 -4.37 -3.52
N LYS A 8 -8.70 -5.44 -4.26
CA LYS A 8 -7.69 -6.30 -4.88
C LYS A 8 -6.79 -5.50 -5.82
N ASN A 9 -7.39 -4.74 -6.73
CA ASN A 9 -6.62 -3.98 -7.72
C ASN A 9 -5.69 -2.96 -7.07
N HIS A 10 -6.15 -2.26 -6.04
CA HIS A 10 -5.33 -1.28 -5.35
C HIS A 10 -4.21 -1.92 -4.52
N LEU A 11 -4.43 -3.10 -3.95
CA LEU A 11 -3.43 -3.79 -3.15
C LEU A 11 -2.33 -4.40 -4.02
N THR A 12 -2.71 -5.12 -5.07
CA THR A 12 -1.77 -5.99 -5.81
C THR A 12 -1.17 -5.28 -7.02
N ASN A 13 -1.99 -4.57 -7.79
CA ASN A 13 -1.61 -4.08 -9.11
C ASN A 13 -1.06 -2.65 -9.06
N PHE A 14 -0.47 -2.23 -10.18
CA PHE A 14 -0.07 -0.85 -10.37
C PHE A 14 -1.29 0.09 -10.36
N ASP A 15 -1.30 1.06 -9.45
CA ASP A 15 -2.40 2.03 -9.28
C ASP A 15 -1.98 3.49 -9.59
N GLY A 16 -0.82 3.66 -10.22
CA GLY A 16 -0.32 4.96 -10.68
C GLY A 16 0.79 5.56 -9.82
N ILE A 17 1.40 6.61 -10.35
CA ILE A 17 2.42 7.43 -9.67
C ILE A 17 1.96 8.87 -9.66
N THR A 18 2.11 9.55 -8.52
CA THR A 18 1.88 11.00 -8.44
C THR A 18 3.07 11.69 -7.81
N GLN A 19 3.33 12.94 -8.21
CA GLN A 19 4.38 13.76 -7.61
C GLN A 19 4.15 14.05 -6.11
N LYS A 20 2.91 13.88 -5.62
CA LYS A 20 2.56 14.10 -4.21
C LYS A 20 2.70 12.83 -3.36
N ALA A 21 2.28 11.68 -3.87
CA ALA A 21 2.14 10.45 -3.09
C ALA A 21 3.11 9.33 -3.47
N GLY A 22 3.94 9.50 -4.51
CA GLY A 22 4.76 8.40 -5.02
C GLY A 22 3.90 7.37 -5.75
N ILE A 23 4.33 6.11 -5.67
CA ILE A 23 3.61 4.95 -6.20
C ILE A 23 2.39 4.67 -5.31
N LYS A 24 1.19 4.74 -5.90
CA LYS A 24 -0.08 4.37 -5.26
C LYS A 24 -0.27 2.86 -5.35
N GLY A 25 -1.00 2.28 -4.39
CA GLY A 25 -1.31 0.84 -4.42
C GLY A 25 -0.06 -0.03 -4.54
N THR A 26 -0.02 -1.00 -5.45
CA THR A 26 1.22 -1.69 -5.86
C THR A 26 2.04 -2.28 -4.70
N HIS A 27 1.39 -3.03 -3.81
CA HIS A 27 2.06 -3.67 -2.67
C HIS A 27 2.59 -5.07 -2.99
N ASN A 28 2.26 -5.65 -4.15
CA ASN A 28 2.93 -6.84 -4.66
C ASN A 28 4.36 -6.48 -5.10
N ALA A 29 5.38 -7.17 -4.58
CA ALA A 29 6.78 -6.86 -4.85
C ALA A 29 7.16 -7.00 -6.34
N GLU A 30 6.57 -7.94 -7.09
CA GLU A 30 6.82 -8.08 -8.53
C GLU A 30 6.23 -6.90 -9.31
N ALA A 31 4.99 -6.50 -8.99
CA ALA A 31 4.37 -5.31 -9.59
C ALA A 31 5.14 -4.03 -9.24
N PHE A 32 5.61 -3.91 -8.00
CA PHE A 32 6.44 -2.79 -7.56
C PHE A 32 7.78 -2.75 -8.32
N ASN A 33 8.49 -3.87 -8.43
CA ASN A 33 9.76 -3.96 -9.15
C ASN A 33 9.60 -3.62 -10.64
N ASN A 34 8.53 -4.10 -11.28
CA ASN A 34 8.21 -3.70 -12.64
C ASN A 34 8.00 -2.19 -12.75
N THR A 35 7.21 -1.61 -11.84
CA THR A 35 6.99 -0.16 -11.78
C THR A 35 8.29 0.62 -11.61
N VAL A 36 9.20 0.12 -10.76
CA VAL A 36 10.51 0.74 -10.52
C VAL A 36 11.33 0.80 -11.81
N ASN A 37 11.43 -0.33 -12.49
CA ASN A 37 12.21 -0.48 -13.72
C ASN A 37 11.64 0.37 -14.87
N THR A 38 10.32 0.45 -15.02
CA THR A 38 9.69 1.18 -16.13
C THR A 38 9.65 2.68 -15.94
N ASN A 39 9.76 3.19 -14.71
CA ASN A 39 9.55 4.62 -14.40
C ASN A 39 10.80 5.33 -13.88
N GLY A 40 11.99 4.70 -13.96
CA GLY A 40 13.24 5.32 -13.50
C GLY A 40 13.22 5.66 -12.01
N ILE A 41 12.58 4.82 -11.19
CA ILE A 41 12.52 5.04 -9.74
C ILE A 41 13.85 4.63 -9.11
N LYS A 42 14.33 5.45 -8.18
CA LYS A 42 15.56 5.18 -7.44
C LYS A 42 15.24 4.54 -6.10
N ILE A 43 15.70 3.31 -5.89
CA ILE A 43 15.66 2.66 -4.57
C ILE A 43 16.77 3.22 -3.68
N ILE A 44 16.42 3.57 -2.44
CA ILE A 44 17.35 4.04 -1.42
C ILE A 44 17.70 2.92 -0.46
N SER A 45 16.69 2.18 0.02
CA SER A 45 16.88 1.05 0.91
C SER A 45 15.75 0.04 0.77
N SER A 46 16.06 -1.22 1.11
CA SER A 46 15.12 -2.33 1.17
C SER A 46 15.38 -3.08 2.46
N THR A 47 14.43 -3.00 3.40
CA THR A 47 14.58 -3.52 4.76
C THR A 47 13.53 -4.58 5.03
N PRO A 48 13.91 -5.87 5.13
CA PRO A 48 12.99 -6.92 5.54
C PRO A 48 12.41 -6.63 6.94
N THR A 49 11.13 -6.94 7.15
CA THR A 49 10.49 -6.84 8.47
C THR A 49 10.65 -8.15 9.25
N SER A 50 10.12 -8.21 10.47
CA SER A 50 10.05 -9.46 11.23
C SER A 50 9.06 -10.48 10.66
N VAL A 51 8.19 -10.07 9.73
CA VAL A 51 7.28 -10.96 9.01
C VAL A 51 7.94 -11.41 7.71
N ASN A 52 8.16 -12.72 7.58
CA ASN A 52 8.76 -13.28 6.37
C ASN A 52 7.93 -12.92 5.13
N GLY A 53 8.61 -12.48 4.07
CA GLY A 53 7.97 -12.01 2.84
C GLY A 53 7.44 -10.58 2.89
N ILE A 54 7.62 -9.81 3.96
CA ILE A 54 7.24 -8.38 4.03
C ILE A 54 8.48 -7.51 4.14
N THR A 55 8.58 -6.50 3.26
CA THR A 55 9.73 -5.60 3.15
C THR A 55 9.30 -4.15 3.09
N GLU A 56 9.97 -3.28 3.85
CA GLU A 56 9.84 -1.83 3.73
C GLU A 56 10.88 -1.31 2.72
N ILE A 57 10.43 -0.60 1.70
CA ILE A 57 11.25 -0.02 0.65
C ILE A 57 11.18 1.50 0.74
N LYS A 58 12.34 2.15 0.82
CA LYS A 58 12.47 3.60 0.65
C LYS A 58 12.95 3.91 -0.76
N TYR A 59 12.29 4.84 -1.43
CA TYR A 59 12.55 5.15 -2.84
C TYR A 59 12.29 6.61 -3.17
N GLN A 60 12.80 7.07 -4.32
CA GLN A 60 12.53 8.38 -4.89
C GLN A 60 12.00 8.22 -6.31
N ILE A 61 11.03 9.05 -6.68
CA ILE A 61 10.52 9.15 -8.05
C ILE A 61 11.21 10.32 -8.77
N PRO A 62 11.29 10.30 -10.11
CA PRO A 62 11.71 11.46 -10.89
C PRO A 62 10.85 12.69 -10.58
N ALA A 63 11.50 13.84 -10.48
CA ALA A 63 10.87 15.15 -10.40
C ALA A 63 10.76 15.74 -11.80
N TYR A 64 9.63 16.39 -12.08
CA TYR A 64 9.36 16.99 -13.39
C TYR A 64 9.16 18.50 -13.28
N ASP A 65 9.61 19.25 -14.29
CA ASP A 65 9.23 20.65 -14.47
C ASP A 65 7.80 20.79 -15.02
N ARG A 66 7.35 22.02 -15.28
CA ARG A 66 6.01 22.28 -15.84
C ARG A 66 5.84 21.80 -17.28
N ALA A 67 6.93 21.60 -18.01
CA ALA A 67 6.93 21.09 -19.38
C ALA A 67 7.00 19.55 -19.43
N GLY A 68 7.17 18.89 -18.29
CA GLY A 68 7.26 17.43 -18.19
C GLY A 68 8.68 16.88 -18.36
N ASN A 69 9.72 17.73 -18.30
CA ASN A 69 11.10 17.26 -18.36
C ASN A 69 11.57 16.81 -16.98
N VAL A 70 12.38 15.75 -16.93
CA VAL A 70 13.00 15.27 -15.68
C VAL A 70 14.08 16.26 -15.24
N ILE A 71 13.96 16.76 -14.02
CA ILE A 71 14.90 17.73 -13.40
C ILE A 71 15.68 17.13 -12.22
N GLY A 72 15.63 15.80 -12.06
CA GLY A 72 16.25 15.07 -10.97
C GLY A 72 15.25 14.16 -10.26
N TYR A 73 15.43 13.97 -8.95
CA TYR A 73 14.56 13.16 -8.10
C TYR A 73 13.91 14.02 -7.03
N LYS A 74 12.72 13.60 -6.57
CA LYS A 74 12.08 14.21 -5.40
C LYS A 74 12.99 14.07 -4.18
N GLU A 75 13.35 15.19 -3.54
CA GLU A 75 14.28 15.21 -2.41
C GLU A 75 13.83 14.30 -1.27
N LYS A 76 12.56 14.42 -0.84
CA LYS A 76 11.99 13.59 0.21
C LYS A 76 11.69 12.17 -0.31
N PRO A 77 12.31 11.12 0.26
CA PRO A 77 11.98 9.75 -0.07
C PRO A 77 10.54 9.38 0.28
N PHE A 78 9.97 8.47 -0.49
CA PHE A 78 8.72 7.77 -0.19
C PHE A 78 9.04 6.41 0.43
N THR A 79 8.10 5.90 1.22
CA THR A 79 8.16 4.56 1.81
C THR A 79 7.03 3.70 1.23
N LYS A 80 7.33 2.43 0.96
CA LYS A 80 6.37 1.41 0.52
C LYS A 80 6.61 0.13 1.29
N THR A 81 5.59 -0.45 1.89
CA THR A 81 5.66 -1.84 2.35
C THR A 81 5.13 -2.76 1.27
N VAL A 82 5.94 -3.73 0.85
CA VAL A 82 5.58 -4.71 -0.19
C VAL A 82 5.60 -6.12 0.38
N TYR A 83 4.81 -7.01 -0.22
CA TYR A 83 4.85 -8.44 0.06
C TYR A 83 5.42 -9.22 -1.13
N ASP A 84 6.18 -10.27 -0.84
CA ASP A 84 6.67 -11.22 -1.83
C ASP A 84 5.55 -12.22 -2.19
N PRO A 85 5.01 -12.21 -3.43
CA PRO A 85 3.92 -13.08 -3.83
C PRO A 85 4.27 -14.58 -3.81
N LYS A 86 5.57 -14.93 -3.78
CA LYS A 86 6.04 -16.32 -3.69
C LYS A 86 5.96 -16.86 -2.26
N ILE A 87 5.92 -15.98 -1.26
CA ILE A 87 5.81 -16.33 0.16
C ILE A 87 4.38 -16.08 0.65
N ILE A 88 3.78 -14.95 0.29
CA ILE A 88 2.42 -14.55 0.63
C ILE A 88 1.67 -14.27 -0.66
N SER A 89 0.79 -15.17 -1.08
CA SER A 89 0.01 -14.96 -2.30
C SER A 89 -0.89 -13.73 -2.21
N ASP A 90 -1.24 -13.15 -3.37
CA ASP A 90 -2.19 -12.03 -3.46
C ASP A 90 -3.48 -12.31 -2.68
N GLN A 91 -4.05 -13.50 -2.87
CA GLN A 91 -5.27 -13.94 -2.19
C GLN A 91 -5.07 -13.95 -0.67
N LYS A 92 -3.94 -14.49 -0.19
CA LYS A 92 -3.64 -14.52 1.24
C LYS A 92 -3.48 -13.13 1.82
N MET A 93 -2.86 -12.21 1.10
CA MET A 93 -2.67 -10.83 1.56
C MET A 93 -4.00 -10.08 1.67
N ILE A 94 -4.92 -10.31 0.74
CA ILE A 94 -6.29 -9.77 0.79
C ILE A 94 -7.04 -10.31 2.02
N GLU A 95 -6.99 -11.62 2.25
CA GLU A 95 -7.64 -12.26 3.40
C GLU A 95 -7.10 -11.71 4.73
N LEU A 96 -5.79 -11.52 4.85
CA LEU A 96 -5.18 -10.91 6.03
C LEU A 96 -5.65 -9.47 6.24
N GLY A 97 -5.73 -8.67 5.18
CA GLY A 97 -6.26 -7.31 5.27
C GLY A 97 -7.73 -7.26 5.69
N GLN A 98 -8.57 -8.17 5.18
CA GLN A 98 -9.98 -8.30 5.58
C GLN A 98 -10.14 -8.78 7.02
N GLN A 99 -9.28 -9.70 7.48
CA GLN A 99 -9.22 -10.13 8.87
C GLN A 99 -8.81 -8.98 9.79
N ALA A 100 -7.77 -8.21 9.42
CA ALA A 100 -7.31 -7.03 10.14
C ALA A 100 -8.38 -5.94 10.20
N ALA A 101 -9.14 -5.74 9.12
CA ALA A 101 -10.29 -4.84 9.13
C ALA A 101 -11.34 -5.30 10.15
N SER A 102 -11.69 -6.58 10.14
CA SER A 102 -12.72 -7.14 11.03
C SER A 102 -12.44 -6.88 12.52
N SER A 103 -11.17 -6.93 12.94
CA SER A 103 -10.80 -6.81 14.36
C SER A 103 -11.04 -5.42 14.95
N GLY A 104 -10.85 -4.35 14.17
CA GLY A 104 -10.99 -2.96 14.64
C GLY A 104 -12.29 -2.27 14.22
N TYR A 105 -13.08 -2.90 13.35
CA TYR A 105 -14.22 -2.25 12.68
C TYR A 105 -15.26 -1.67 13.64
N LYS A 106 -15.72 -2.46 14.63
CA LYS A 106 -16.80 -2.04 15.54
C LYS A 106 -16.42 -0.78 16.33
N GLU A 107 -15.19 -0.74 16.85
CA GLU A 107 -14.68 0.40 17.60
C GLU A 107 -14.49 1.62 16.68
N ALA A 108 -13.96 1.40 15.48
CA ALA A 108 -13.75 2.47 14.50
C ALA A 108 -15.08 3.14 14.09
N ILE A 109 -16.14 2.35 13.85
CA ILE A 109 -17.48 2.86 13.56
C ILE A 109 -18.04 3.62 14.77
N ALA A 110 -17.95 3.07 15.98
CA ALA A 110 -18.47 3.72 17.18
C ALA A 110 -17.79 5.08 17.46
N LYS A 111 -16.50 5.20 17.14
CA LYS A 111 -15.72 6.44 17.25
C LYS A 111 -15.84 7.36 16.02
N GLY A 112 -16.59 6.96 14.99
CA GLY A 112 -16.72 7.72 13.76
C GLY A 112 -15.38 7.96 13.06
N LEU A 113 -14.47 6.97 13.05
CA LEU A 113 -13.17 7.06 12.37
C LEU A 113 -13.33 6.83 10.86
N SER A 114 -12.53 7.53 10.05
CA SER A 114 -12.40 7.27 8.60
C SER A 114 -11.26 6.32 8.25
N ALA A 115 -10.38 6.04 9.21
CA ALA A 115 -9.33 5.05 9.09
C ALA A 115 -8.87 4.56 10.46
N TYR A 116 -8.36 3.34 10.52
CA TYR A 116 -7.81 2.72 11.72
C TYR A 116 -6.74 1.70 11.33
N ASP A 117 -5.98 1.25 12.31
CA ASP A 117 -4.98 0.21 12.11
C ASP A 117 -5.51 -1.12 12.67
N GLY A 118 -5.27 -2.20 11.94
CA GLY A 118 -5.64 -3.55 12.30
C GLY A 118 -4.47 -4.50 12.04
N LYS A 119 -4.44 -5.64 12.73
CA LYS A 119 -3.33 -6.59 12.60
C LYS A 119 -3.84 -8.00 12.31
N ALA A 120 -3.22 -8.66 11.34
CA ALA A 120 -3.46 -10.07 11.03
C ALA A 120 -2.18 -10.70 10.47
N GLY A 121 -1.91 -11.96 10.81
CA GLY A 121 -0.73 -12.68 10.32
C GLY A 121 0.60 -12.01 10.67
N GLY A 122 0.65 -11.24 11.76
CA GLY A 122 1.83 -10.46 12.15
C GLY A 122 1.97 -9.10 11.44
N ILE A 123 1.17 -8.83 10.40
CA ILE A 123 1.24 -7.62 9.57
C ILE A 123 0.24 -6.59 10.09
N THR A 124 0.68 -5.35 10.26
CA THR A 124 -0.20 -4.22 10.52
C THR A 124 -0.70 -3.65 9.20
N PHE A 125 -2.00 -3.42 9.10
CA PHE A 125 -2.66 -2.81 7.96
C PHE A 125 -3.24 -1.48 8.36
N ARG A 126 -3.16 -0.50 7.46
CA ARG A 126 -3.99 0.70 7.50
C ARG A 126 -5.29 0.38 6.78
N ILE A 127 -6.44 0.54 7.44
CA ILE A 127 -7.78 0.28 6.90
C ILE A 127 -8.54 1.59 6.78
N TYR A 128 -9.25 1.79 5.67
CA TYR A 128 -10.02 3.00 5.38
C TYR A 128 -11.52 2.68 5.32
N ILE A 129 -12.32 3.47 6.02
CA ILE A 129 -13.77 3.33 6.12
C ILE A 129 -14.44 4.48 5.36
N ASP A 130 -15.44 4.15 4.56
CA ASP A 130 -16.42 5.09 4.06
C ASP A 130 -17.37 5.50 5.20
N LYS A 131 -17.35 6.77 5.61
CA LYS A 131 -18.12 7.21 6.78
C LYS A 131 -19.64 7.23 6.53
N ASP A 132 -20.05 7.36 5.28
CA ASP A 132 -21.46 7.49 4.91
C ASP A 132 -22.14 6.11 4.88
N THR A 133 -21.42 5.09 4.41
CA THR A 133 -21.95 3.72 4.25
C THR A 133 -21.42 2.73 5.29
N GLY A 134 -20.35 3.06 6.01
CA GLY A 134 -19.61 2.14 6.87
C GLY A 134 -18.82 1.07 6.10
N SER A 135 -18.73 1.15 4.77
CA SER A 135 -18.01 0.16 3.97
C SER A 135 -16.49 0.31 4.12
N ILE A 136 -15.75 -0.79 4.08
CA ILE A 136 -14.29 -0.73 3.96
C ILE A 136 -13.95 -0.37 2.53
N ASN A 137 -13.35 0.81 2.34
CA ASN A 137 -12.96 1.31 1.03
C ASN A 137 -11.67 0.64 0.55
N ASN A 138 -10.70 0.53 1.43
CA ASN A 138 -9.35 0.10 1.07
C ASN A 138 -8.58 -0.36 2.31
N PHE A 139 -7.50 -1.12 2.10
CA PHE A 139 -6.49 -1.37 3.10
C PHE A 139 -5.15 -1.65 2.45
N HIS A 140 -4.06 -1.43 3.18
CA HIS A 140 -2.72 -1.81 2.74
C HIS A 140 -1.82 -2.12 3.93
N PRO A 141 -0.75 -2.94 3.76
CA PRO A 141 0.25 -3.10 4.80
C PRO A 141 0.93 -1.75 5.11
N GLN A 142 1.23 -1.52 6.38
CA GLN A 142 1.99 -0.35 6.84
C GLN A 142 3.47 -0.51 6.58
#